data_AF-A0A1F6NP43-F1
#
_entry.id   AF-A0A1F6NP43-F1
#
_cell.length_a   1.000
_cell.length_b   1.000
_cell.length_c   1.000
_cell.angle_alpha   90.00
_cell.angle_beta   90.00
_cell.angle_gamma   90.00
#
_symmetry.space_group_name_H-M   'P 1'
#
loop_
_entity.id
_entity.type
_entity.pdbx_description
1 polymer ?
#
loop_
_entity_poly.entity_id
_entity_poly.type
_entity_poly.pdbx_seq_one_letter_code
_entity_poly.pdbx_strand_id
1 'polypeptide(L)'
;MEDKKHFYIQVVLGVVLILTVLVVVFILFSDQFFKGQKQSNNQNDKPEKSFCTADAKECPDGSFVGRDGSNNCEFFACPETSKNSNSGFLEDTDAGNMGFPNLEWQEFTDGDVNFRAPKEIMGLNYVGFDYWPPRVSILGSSYTCEETEFVVSGSIYEKEIQGRTYCIETWIEGAAGSTYTDYAYTVALDDTTIAKIAFTVRMPQCLNYDSPKSEDCIIEEKEFSMDRVVDTIVESLAEPELTF
;
A
#
# COMPACT_ATOMS: atom_id res chain seq x y z
N MET A 1 -1.92 -81.97 -23.99
CA MET A 1 -2.48 -80.61 -24.18
C MET A 1 -3.46 -80.26 -23.05
N GLU A 2 -4.05 -81.27 -22.39
CA GLU A 2 -4.85 -81.15 -21.15
C GLU A 2 -4.18 -80.39 -19.98
N ASP A 3 -2.92 -80.66 -19.64
CA ASP A 3 -2.33 -80.14 -18.38
C ASP A 3 -2.19 -78.61 -18.34
N LYS A 4 -1.90 -78.00 -19.50
CA LYS A 4 -1.83 -76.53 -19.62
C LYS A 4 -3.20 -75.87 -19.50
N LYS A 5 -4.28 -76.56 -19.90
CA LYS A 5 -5.66 -76.06 -19.74
C LYS A 5 -6.07 -76.09 -18.27
N HIS A 6 -5.73 -77.15 -17.53
CA HIS A 6 -5.99 -77.21 -16.09
C HIS A 6 -5.24 -76.11 -15.32
N PHE A 7 -3.96 -75.89 -15.65
CA PHE A 7 -3.18 -74.81 -15.06
C PHE A 7 -3.76 -73.42 -15.38
N TYR A 8 -4.13 -73.18 -16.64
CA TYR A 8 -4.73 -71.91 -17.06
C TYR A 8 -6.09 -71.66 -16.38
N ILE A 9 -6.94 -72.68 -16.27
CA ILE A 9 -8.23 -72.58 -15.57
C ILE A 9 -8.03 -72.23 -14.09
N GLN A 10 -7.06 -72.84 -13.40
CA GLN A 10 -6.77 -72.52 -12.01
C GLN A 10 -6.27 -71.09 -11.82
N VAL A 11 -5.43 -70.59 -12.74
CA VAL A 11 -4.96 -69.20 -12.72
C VAL A 11 -6.10 -68.22 -12.97
N VAL A 12 -6.96 -68.47 -13.96
CA VAL A 12 -8.11 -67.61 -14.27
C VAL A 12 -9.11 -67.60 -13.11
N LEU A 13 -9.41 -68.76 -12.52
CA LEU A 13 -10.28 -68.83 -11.34
C LEU A 13 -9.70 -68.06 -10.16
N GLY A 14 -8.39 -68.14 -9.93
CA GLY A 14 -7.69 -67.36 -8.90
C GLY A 14 -7.78 -65.85 -9.12
N VAL A 15 -7.54 -65.39 -10.36
CA VAL A 15 -7.64 -63.97 -10.72
C VAL A 15 -9.07 -63.46 -10.58
N VAL A 16 -10.08 -64.23 -11.02
CA VAL A 16 -11.49 -63.87 -10.84
C VAL A 16 -11.84 -63.77 -9.36
N LEU A 17 -11.38 -64.70 -8.52
CA LEU A 17 -11.62 -64.66 -7.08
C LEU A 17 -11.02 -63.39 -6.45
N ILE A 18 -9.77 -63.04 -6.80
CA ILE A 18 -9.10 -61.83 -6.32
C ILE A 18 -9.86 -60.57 -6.75
N LEU A 19 -10.28 -60.49 -8.02
CA LEU A 19 -11.04 -59.34 -8.52
C LEU A 19 -12.40 -59.20 -7.82
N THR A 20 -13.10 -60.31 -7.57
CA THR A 20 -14.37 -60.27 -6.82
C THR A 20 -14.18 -59.77 -5.39
N VAL A 21 -13.10 -60.17 -4.72
CA VAL A 21 -12.78 -59.68 -3.37
C VAL A 21 -12.46 -58.18 -3.38
N LEU A 22 -11.69 -57.70 -4.35
CA LEU A 22 -11.35 -56.27 -4.48
C LEU A 22 -12.59 -55.39 -4.73
N VAL A 23 -13.53 -55.86 -5.56
CA VAL A 23 -14.79 -55.14 -5.80
C VAL A 23 -15.66 -55.09 -4.56
N VAL A 24 -15.77 -56.18 -3.80
CA VAL A 24 -16.53 -56.21 -2.54
C VAL A 24 -15.90 -55.28 -1.50
N VAL A 25 -14.57 -55.30 -1.37
CA VAL A 25 -13.85 -54.36 -0.49
C VAL A 25 -14.11 -52.91 -0.91
N PHE A 26 -14.04 -52.59 -2.21
CA PHE A 26 -14.33 -51.25 -2.70
C PHE A 26 -15.77 -50.79 -2.38
N ILE A 27 -16.77 -51.66 -2.54
CA ILE A 27 -18.17 -51.36 -2.18
C ILE A 27 -18.30 -51.11 -0.67
N LEU A 28 -17.71 -51.96 0.17
CA LEU A 28 -17.75 -51.79 1.63
C LEU A 28 -17.01 -50.53 2.12
N PHE A 29 -15.91 -50.15 1.45
CA PHE A 29 -15.17 -48.92 1.76
C PHE A 29 -15.85 -47.66 1.16
N SER A 30 -16.62 -47.78 0.08
CA SER A 30 -17.35 -46.65 -0.51
C SER A 30 -18.44 -46.10 0.43
N ASP A 31 -19.08 -46.96 1.23
CA ASP A 31 -20.06 -46.53 2.24
C ASP A 31 -19.44 -45.70 3.39
N GLN A 32 -18.13 -45.81 3.62
CA GLN A 32 -17.38 -44.97 4.57
C GLN A 32 -16.98 -43.62 3.95
N PHE A 33 -16.89 -43.52 2.62
CA PHE A 33 -16.53 -42.31 1.89
C PHE A 33 -17.74 -41.43 1.51
N PHE A 34 -18.93 -42.00 1.31
CA PHE A 34 -20.14 -41.26 0.95
C PHE A 34 -21.03 -40.81 2.13
N LYS A 35 -20.65 -41.07 3.37
CA LYS A 35 -21.26 -40.42 4.56
C LYS A 35 -20.62 -39.06 4.87
N GLY A 36 -20.25 -38.30 3.83
CA GLY A 36 -19.80 -36.92 3.89
C GLY A 36 -20.93 -35.95 3.53
N GLN A 37 -21.43 -35.23 4.53
CA GLN A 37 -22.29 -34.04 4.47
C GLN A 37 -23.77 -34.21 4.07
N LYS A 38 -24.60 -34.64 5.04
CA LYS A 38 -25.89 -33.96 5.21
C LYS A 38 -25.62 -32.62 5.89
N GLN A 39 -25.65 -31.53 5.13
CA GLN A 39 -25.74 -30.19 5.71
C GLN A 39 -27.11 -30.05 6.40
N SER A 40 -27.08 -30.06 7.72
CA SER A 40 -28.17 -29.57 8.56
C SER A 40 -28.09 -28.05 8.55
N ASN A 41 -28.95 -27.38 7.79
CA ASN A 41 -29.13 -25.92 7.88
C ASN A 41 -29.76 -25.57 9.22
N ASN A 42 -28.91 -25.40 10.24
CA ASN A 42 -29.19 -24.53 11.37
C ASN A 42 -28.48 -23.20 11.07
N GLN A 43 -29.23 -22.23 10.55
CA GLN A 43 -28.80 -20.84 10.54
C GLN A 43 -28.71 -20.37 11.99
N ASN A 44 -27.48 -20.32 12.51
CA ASN A 44 -27.12 -19.48 13.63
C ASN A 44 -26.09 -18.48 13.10
N ASP A 45 -26.36 -17.21 13.37
CA ASP A 45 -25.58 -16.03 13.01
C ASP A 45 -24.07 -16.26 12.93
N LYS A 46 -23.57 -16.26 11.69
CA LYS A 46 -22.26 -15.75 11.36
C LYS A 46 -22.52 -14.75 10.24
N PRO A 47 -22.15 -13.45 10.37
CA PRO A 47 -22.36 -12.53 9.28
C PRO A 47 -21.68 -13.12 8.04
N GLU A 48 -22.45 -13.28 6.97
CA GLU A 48 -21.95 -13.62 5.66
C GLU A 48 -20.91 -12.56 5.33
N LYS A 49 -19.63 -12.94 5.36
CA LYS A 49 -18.55 -12.01 5.05
C LYS A 49 -18.69 -11.68 3.57
N SER A 50 -19.36 -10.58 3.27
CA SER A 50 -19.46 -10.00 1.93
C SER A 50 -18.07 -9.53 1.53
N PHE A 51 -17.54 -10.09 0.45
CA PHE A 51 -16.26 -9.69 -0.10
C PHE A 51 -16.50 -8.66 -1.20
N CYS A 52 -15.99 -7.45 -1.01
CA CYS A 52 -15.98 -6.42 -2.04
C CYS A 52 -14.67 -6.47 -2.83
N THR A 53 -14.66 -5.84 -4.00
CA THR A 53 -13.40 -5.50 -4.65
C THR A 53 -12.67 -4.46 -3.81
N ALA A 54 -11.34 -4.55 -3.77
CA ALA A 54 -10.51 -3.57 -3.11
C ALA A 54 -10.23 -2.42 -4.08
N ASP A 55 -11.08 -1.41 -4.07
CA ASP A 55 -10.95 -0.20 -4.86
C ASP A 55 -11.39 1.03 -4.06
N ALA A 56 -10.78 2.17 -4.38
CA ALA A 56 -11.05 3.46 -3.75
C ALA A 56 -11.49 4.48 -4.79
N LYS A 57 -12.44 5.33 -4.41
CA LYS A 57 -13.01 6.41 -5.22
C LYS A 57 -12.58 7.77 -4.67
N GLU A 58 -12.11 8.65 -5.55
CA GLU A 58 -11.77 10.03 -5.21
C GLU A 58 -13.03 10.87 -4.98
N CYS A 59 -13.00 11.70 -3.96
CA CYS A 59 -14.04 12.62 -3.56
C CYS A 59 -13.77 14.05 -4.09
N PRO A 60 -14.80 14.90 -4.22
CA PRO A 60 -14.64 16.27 -4.75
C PRO A 60 -13.69 17.17 -3.94
N ASP A 61 -13.37 16.78 -2.71
CA ASP A 61 -12.43 17.45 -1.81
C ASP A 61 -10.99 16.91 -1.92
N GLY A 62 -10.77 15.87 -2.73
CA GLY A 62 -9.48 15.21 -2.93
C GLY A 62 -9.24 14.00 -2.01
N SER A 63 -10.14 13.70 -1.07
CA SER A 63 -10.03 12.50 -0.23
C SER A 63 -10.46 11.24 -1.00
N PHE A 64 -10.28 10.06 -0.40
CA PHE A 64 -10.68 8.79 -0.99
C PHE A 64 -11.58 7.96 -0.05
N VAL A 65 -12.51 7.23 -0.66
CA VAL A 65 -13.44 6.34 0.06
C VAL A 65 -13.44 4.94 -0.55
N GLY A 66 -13.51 3.92 0.31
CA GLY A 66 -13.60 2.51 -0.08
C GLY A 66 -15.04 2.03 -0.27
N ARG A 67 -15.21 0.73 -0.53
CA ARG A 67 -16.52 0.07 -0.62
C ARG A 67 -17.05 -0.32 0.76
N ASP A 68 -18.35 -0.12 0.97
CA ASP A 68 -19.10 -0.56 2.14
C ASP A 68 -19.63 -1.98 1.92
N GLY A 69 -18.97 -2.97 2.54
CA GLY A 69 -19.41 -4.36 2.54
C GLY A 69 -20.82 -4.57 3.10
N SER A 70 -21.28 -3.68 3.98
CA SER A 70 -22.63 -3.76 4.57
C SER A 70 -23.71 -3.19 3.65
N ASN A 71 -23.34 -2.46 2.59
CA ASN A 71 -24.24 -1.79 1.66
C ASN A 71 -24.01 -2.25 0.22
N ASN A 72 -24.05 -3.55 -0.02
CA ASN A 72 -23.88 -4.17 -1.35
C ASN A 72 -22.60 -3.72 -2.09
N CYS A 73 -21.52 -3.44 -1.36
CA CYS A 73 -20.26 -2.96 -1.92
C CYS A 73 -20.37 -1.61 -2.65
N GLU A 74 -21.37 -0.78 -2.33
CA GLU A 74 -21.40 0.62 -2.76
C GLU A 74 -20.28 1.43 -2.08
N PHE A 75 -19.82 2.52 -2.70
CA PHE A 75 -18.81 3.37 -2.05
C PHE A 75 -19.39 4.07 -0.82
N PHE A 76 -18.57 4.26 0.22
CA PHE A 76 -18.91 5.16 1.31
C PHE A 76 -19.20 6.57 0.78
N ALA A 77 -20.06 7.30 1.48
CA ALA A 77 -20.31 8.70 1.15
C ALA A 77 -19.03 9.52 1.37
N CYS A 78 -18.76 10.44 0.45
CA CYS A 78 -17.68 11.41 0.64
C CYS A 78 -17.96 12.28 1.86
N PRO A 79 -16.93 12.69 2.61
CA PRO A 79 -17.10 13.64 3.71
C PRO A 79 -17.74 14.94 3.21
N GLU A 80 -18.67 15.51 3.98
CA GLU A 80 -19.30 16.78 3.63
C GLU A 80 -18.32 17.93 3.87
N THR A 81 -17.91 18.61 2.79
CA THR A 81 -17.07 19.81 2.87
C THR A 81 -17.84 20.98 3.47
N SER A 82 -17.73 21.18 4.78
CA SER A 82 -18.17 22.43 5.40
C SER A 82 -17.19 23.56 5.08
N LYS A 83 -17.32 24.17 3.90
CA LYS A 83 -16.70 25.46 3.60
C LYS A 83 -17.39 26.57 4.40
N ASN A 84 -16.97 26.82 5.64
CA ASN A 84 -17.31 28.04 6.36
C ASN A 84 -16.08 28.92 6.54
N SER A 85 -15.94 29.91 5.66
CA SER A 85 -15.06 31.05 5.87
C SER A 85 -15.56 31.91 7.04
N ASN A 86 -14.65 32.21 7.97
CA ASN A 86 -14.71 33.20 9.05
C ASN A 86 -15.57 32.91 10.28
N SER A 87 -14.95 32.28 11.29
CA SER A 87 -14.80 32.90 12.61
C SER A 87 -13.65 32.24 13.37
N GLY A 88 -12.74 33.06 13.90
CA GLY A 88 -11.45 32.62 14.43
C GLY A 88 -11.52 31.65 15.60
N PHE A 89 -10.70 30.60 15.48
CA PHE A 89 -9.89 30.01 16.53
C PHE A 89 -8.57 29.62 15.84
N LEU A 90 -7.45 30.15 16.32
CA LEU A 90 -6.13 29.65 15.99
C LEU A 90 -6.00 28.29 16.69
N GLU A 91 -6.47 27.24 16.03
CA GLU A 91 -5.81 25.94 16.12
C GLU A 91 -5.13 25.73 14.78
N ASP A 92 -3.81 25.68 14.87
CA ASP A 92 -2.88 25.31 13.83
C ASP A 92 -3.23 23.91 13.31
N THR A 93 -4.13 23.84 12.33
CA THR A 93 -4.52 22.61 11.62
C THR A 93 -3.97 22.55 10.19
N ASP A 94 -2.91 23.29 9.87
CA ASP A 94 -2.30 23.23 8.53
C ASP A 94 -1.32 22.05 8.35
N ALA A 95 -1.25 21.14 9.34
CA ALA A 95 -0.73 19.77 9.17
C ALA A 95 -1.84 18.81 8.67
N GLY A 96 -2.61 19.25 7.67
CA GLY A 96 -3.96 18.74 7.46
C GLY A 96 -4.40 18.66 6.01
N ASN A 97 -3.52 18.27 5.09
CA ASN A 97 -3.97 17.56 3.90
C ASN A 97 -3.22 16.24 3.64
N MET A 98 -2.47 15.77 4.66
CA MET A 98 -2.01 14.38 4.79
C MET A 98 -2.04 13.84 6.21
N GLY A 99 -2.55 14.59 7.19
CA GLY A 99 -2.86 14.03 8.51
C GLY A 99 -1.70 13.26 9.14
N PHE A 100 -0.53 13.88 9.27
CA PHE A 100 0.51 13.40 10.19
C PHE A 100 0.41 14.18 11.52
N PRO A 101 -0.62 13.95 12.36
CA PRO A 101 -0.71 14.62 13.65
C PRO A 101 0.45 14.13 14.53
N ASN A 102 1.15 15.06 15.17
CA ASN A 102 2.20 14.79 16.16
C ASN A 102 3.52 14.24 15.59
N LEU A 103 4.02 14.77 14.46
CA LEU A 103 5.40 14.49 14.04
C LEU A 103 6.42 15.08 15.03
N GLU A 104 7.37 14.26 15.48
CA GLU A 104 8.47 14.70 16.34
C GLU A 104 9.65 15.24 15.51
N TRP A 105 9.74 16.56 15.39
CA TRP A 105 10.80 17.25 14.64
C TRP A 105 12.10 17.35 15.43
N GLN A 106 13.22 16.96 14.80
CA GLN A 106 14.56 17.00 15.37
C GLN A 106 15.54 17.62 14.37
N GLU A 107 16.66 18.12 14.88
CA GLU A 107 17.77 18.62 14.05
C GLU A 107 18.65 17.47 13.55
N PHE A 108 19.06 17.58 12.30
CA PHE A 108 19.94 16.67 11.62
C PHE A 108 21.05 17.45 10.93
N THR A 109 22.20 16.79 10.78
CA THR A 109 23.33 17.30 10.01
C THR A 109 23.71 16.28 8.95
N ASP A 110 23.66 16.67 7.68
CA ASP A 110 24.11 15.86 6.55
C ASP A 110 25.19 16.64 5.78
N GLY A 111 26.45 16.19 5.91
CA GLY A 111 27.61 16.97 5.50
C GLY A 111 27.71 18.29 6.26
N ASP A 112 27.68 19.41 5.53
CA ASP A 112 27.72 20.77 6.09
C ASP A 112 26.31 21.41 6.22
N VAL A 113 25.25 20.62 5.99
CA VAL A 113 23.86 21.10 5.98
C VAL A 113 23.17 20.72 7.28
N ASN A 114 22.68 21.72 8.01
CA ASN A 114 21.81 21.53 9.16
C ASN A 114 20.35 21.73 8.74
N PHE A 115 19.47 20.83 9.16
CA PHE A 115 18.04 20.91 8.85
C PHE A 115 17.21 20.26 9.95
N ARG A 116 15.91 20.53 9.95
CA ARG A 116 14.94 19.84 10.81
C ARG A 116 14.10 18.90 9.99
N ALA A 117 13.87 17.69 10.52
CA ALA A 117 12.96 16.71 9.95
C ALA A 117 12.28 15.90 11.06
N PRO A 118 11.12 15.26 10.79
CA PRO A 118 10.59 14.23 11.67
C PRO A 118 11.59 13.09 11.84
N LYS A 119 11.82 12.66 13.07
CA LYS A 119 12.65 11.47 13.32
C LYS A 119 12.06 10.22 12.66
N GLU A 120 10.74 10.07 12.74
CA GLU A 120 9.96 9.00 12.14
C GLU A 120 8.67 9.57 11.55
N ILE A 121 8.15 8.94 10.49
CA ILE A 121 6.82 9.27 9.95
C ILE A 121 5.80 8.36 10.62
N MET A 122 5.03 8.96 11.54
CA MET A 122 3.95 8.28 12.26
C MET A 122 2.59 8.60 11.64
N GLY A 123 1.59 7.75 11.86
CA GLY A 123 0.23 7.95 11.36
C GLY A 123 -0.15 7.12 10.13
N LEU A 124 0.80 6.34 9.60
CA LEU A 124 0.56 5.38 8.51
C LEU A 124 0.47 3.96 9.07
N ASN A 125 -0.41 3.15 8.49
CA ASN A 125 -0.61 1.76 8.87
C ASN A 125 0.04 0.79 7.87
N TYR A 126 0.20 1.20 6.61
CA TYR A 126 0.57 0.34 5.49
C TYR A 126 1.80 0.87 4.74
N VAL A 127 1.80 2.16 4.36
CA VAL A 127 2.93 2.82 3.71
C VAL A 127 4.07 2.98 4.71
N GLY A 128 5.27 2.57 4.31
CA GLY A 128 6.48 2.62 5.14
C GLY A 128 7.57 3.48 4.52
N PHE A 129 8.65 3.65 5.27
CA PHE A 129 9.87 4.31 4.82
C PHE A 129 11.06 3.39 5.04
N ASP A 130 11.89 3.19 4.00
CA ASP A 130 13.13 2.43 4.13
C ASP A 130 14.36 3.34 4.22
N TYR A 131 14.26 4.55 3.66
CA TYR A 131 15.30 5.55 3.76
C TYR A 131 14.72 6.84 4.32
N TRP A 132 14.78 6.95 5.65
CA TRP A 132 14.33 8.09 6.44
C TRP A 132 15.13 8.16 7.76
N PRO A 133 15.48 9.34 8.32
CA PRO A 133 15.27 10.71 7.81
C PRO A 133 15.86 10.96 6.42
N PRO A 134 15.39 12.00 5.71
CA PRO A 134 15.81 12.21 4.33
C PRO A 134 17.27 12.68 4.27
N ARG A 135 17.92 12.40 3.15
CA ARG A 135 19.18 13.08 2.77
C ARG A 135 18.86 14.48 2.30
N VAL A 136 19.70 15.42 2.69
CA VAL A 136 19.60 16.81 2.23
C VAL A 136 20.93 17.23 1.65
N SER A 137 20.89 17.75 0.43
CA SER A 137 22.06 18.24 -0.28
C SER A 137 21.80 19.62 -0.86
N ILE A 138 22.80 20.49 -0.79
CA ILE A 138 22.79 21.79 -1.45
C ILE A 138 23.49 21.64 -2.80
N LEU A 139 22.76 21.97 -3.85
CA LEU A 139 23.21 22.07 -5.24
C LEU A 139 23.55 23.53 -5.55
N GLY A 140 24.35 23.75 -6.61
CA GLY A 140 24.67 25.09 -7.09
C GLY A 140 23.48 25.80 -7.77
N SER A 141 23.78 26.88 -8.51
CA SER A 141 22.77 27.87 -8.94
C SER A 141 21.97 27.52 -10.20
N SER A 142 22.06 26.31 -10.75
CA SER A 142 21.29 25.94 -11.94
C SER A 142 20.79 24.51 -11.89
N TYR A 143 19.48 24.37 -11.84
CA TYR A 143 18.76 23.12 -12.04
C TYR A 143 17.60 23.39 -12.99
N THR A 144 17.35 22.47 -13.92
CA THR A 144 16.22 22.52 -14.84
C THR A 144 15.35 21.29 -14.60
N CYS A 145 14.05 21.49 -14.41
CA CYS A 145 13.09 20.39 -14.32
C CYS A 145 12.70 19.94 -15.73
N GLU A 146 13.35 18.87 -16.22
CA GLU A 146 12.96 18.26 -17.49
C GLU A 146 11.84 17.25 -17.25
N GLU A 147 10.59 17.71 -17.35
CA GLU A 147 9.42 16.85 -17.15
C GLU A 147 9.45 15.64 -18.10
N THR A 148 9.08 14.48 -17.57
CA THR A 148 8.98 13.23 -18.32
C THR A 148 7.59 12.64 -18.16
N GLU A 149 7.08 12.03 -19.22
CA GLU A 149 5.87 11.21 -19.11
C GLU A 149 6.12 10.07 -18.11
N PHE A 150 5.09 9.70 -17.35
CA PHE A 150 5.19 8.60 -16.40
C PHE A 150 5.57 7.30 -17.12
N VAL A 151 6.75 6.78 -16.79
CA VAL A 151 7.21 5.46 -17.23
C VAL A 151 7.14 4.51 -16.05
N VAL A 152 7.13 3.20 -16.33
CA VAL A 152 7.04 2.16 -15.30
C VAL A 152 8.13 2.28 -14.22
N SER A 153 9.27 2.89 -14.56
CA SER A 153 10.41 3.11 -13.67
C SER A 153 10.37 4.43 -12.89
N GLY A 154 9.35 5.29 -13.06
CA GLY A 154 9.26 6.59 -12.38
C GLY A 154 8.92 7.76 -13.32
N SER A 155 9.07 8.98 -12.81
CA SER A 155 8.72 10.21 -13.53
C SER A 155 9.46 11.42 -12.96
N ILE A 156 9.54 12.49 -13.76
CA ILE A 156 10.02 13.80 -13.35
C ILE A 156 8.91 14.80 -13.68
N TYR A 157 8.49 15.60 -12.71
CA TYR A 157 7.40 16.57 -12.92
C TYR A 157 7.55 17.78 -12.00
N GLU A 158 7.01 18.92 -12.42
CA GLU A 158 6.94 20.11 -11.60
C GLU A 158 5.67 20.12 -10.72
N LYS A 159 5.78 20.63 -9.50
CA LYS A 159 4.65 20.79 -8.58
C LYS A 159 4.81 22.03 -7.71
N GLU A 160 3.74 22.80 -7.54
CA GLU A 160 3.68 23.89 -6.58
C GLU A 160 3.19 23.39 -5.23
N ILE A 161 3.97 23.63 -4.17
CA ILE A 161 3.66 23.24 -2.78
C ILE A 161 3.91 24.47 -1.90
N GLN A 162 2.88 24.93 -1.17
CA GLN A 162 2.93 26.17 -0.35
C GLN A 162 3.53 27.40 -1.07
N GLY A 163 3.30 27.54 -2.38
CA GLY A 163 3.82 28.65 -3.18
C GLY A 163 5.30 28.55 -3.56
N ARG A 164 5.95 27.41 -3.27
CA ARG A 164 7.28 27.06 -3.79
C ARG A 164 7.13 26.06 -4.93
N THR A 165 7.92 26.25 -5.98
CA THR A 165 7.97 25.35 -7.13
C THR A 165 9.02 24.27 -6.89
N TYR A 166 8.58 23.01 -6.90
CA TYR A 166 9.41 21.83 -6.75
C TYR A 166 9.52 21.10 -8.07
N CYS A 167 10.72 20.59 -8.37
CA CYS A 167 10.86 19.49 -9.31
C CYS A 167 10.96 18.19 -8.54
N ILE A 168 10.05 17.27 -8.82
CA ILE A 168 9.94 15.99 -8.13
C ILE A 168 10.36 14.89 -9.08
N GLU A 169 11.43 14.20 -8.73
CA GLU A 169 11.91 13.01 -9.41
C GLU A 169 11.49 11.78 -8.60
N THR A 170 10.88 10.79 -9.26
CA THR A 170 10.55 9.49 -8.69
C THR A 170 11.26 8.38 -9.44
N TRP A 171 11.76 7.38 -8.72
CA TRP A 171 12.28 6.13 -9.29
C TRP A 171 11.64 4.95 -8.59
N ILE A 172 11.13 3.98 -9.35
CA ILE A 172 10.39 2.83 -8.83
C ILE A 172 11.20 1.54 -9.01
N GLU A 173 11.43 0.83 -7.90
CA GLU A 173 12.02 -0.51 -7.87
C GLU A 173 11.01 -1.54 -7.34
N GLY A 174 10.65 -2.53 -8.17
CA GLY A 174 9.74 -3.61 -7.78
C GLY A 174 10.47 -4.75 -7.08
N ALA A 175 10.03 -5.13 -5.89
CA ALA A 175 10.48 -6.34 -5.18
C ALA A 175 9.31 -7.28 -4.85
N ALA A 176 9.61 -8.49 -4.37
CA ALA A 176 8.58 -9.45 -3.97
C ALA A 176 7.81 -8.95 -2.73
N GLY A 177 6.57 -8.47 -2.93
CA GLY A 177 5.65 -8.10 -1.87
C GLY A 177 5.61 -6.60 -1.50
N SER A 178 6.48 -5.77 -2.07
CA SER A 178 6.46 -4.31 -1.92
C SER A 178 7.16 -3.63 -3.10
N THR A 179 6.76 -2.40 -3.37
CA THR A 179 7.41 -1.52 -4.34
C THR A 179 8.12 -0.41 -3.57
N TYR A 180 9.35 -0.11 -3.97
CA TYR A 180 10.16 0.93 -3.35
C TYR A 180 10.17 2.11 -4.31
N THR A 181 9.76 3.29 -3.83
CA THR A 181 9.81 4.52 -4.62
C THR A 181 10.80 5.47 -3.97
N ASP A 182 11.88 5.75 -4.68
CA ASP A 182 12.80 6.81 -4.33
C ASP A 182 12.20 8.13 -4.77
N TYR A 183 12.13 9.08 -3.85
CA TYR A 183 11.70 10.45 -4.08
C TYR A 183 12.89 11.39 -3.98
N ALA A 184 12.91 12.38 -4.86
CA ALA A 184 13.88 13.46 -4.86
C ALA A 184 13.15 14.78 -5.16
N TYR A 185 12.99 15.61 -4.13
CA TYR A 185 12.38 16.94 -4.23
C TYR A 185 13.49 17.97 -4.36
N THR A 186 13.52 18.68 -5.48
CA THR A 186 14.50 19.74 -5.76
C THR A 186 13.80 21.11 -5.78
N VAL A 187 14.34 22.09 -5.05
CA VAL A 187 13.74 23.42 -4.87
C VAL A 187 14.81 24.51 -4.76
N ALA A 188 14.54 25.68 -5.33
CA ALA A 188 15.38 26.85 -5.11
C ALA A 188 15.10 27.46 -3.73
N LEU A 189 16.14 27.64 -2.92
CA LEU A 189 16.06 28.39 -1.66
C LEU A 189 16.19 29.90 -1.91
N ASP A 190 17.09 30.27 -2.84
CA ASP A 190 17.34 31.61 -3.33
C ASP A 190 17.87 31.57 -4.78
N ASP A 191 18.30 32.72 -5.32
CA ASP A 191 18.81 32.86 -6.70
C ASP A 191 20.09 32.03 -7.01
N THR A 192 20.76 31.53 -5.97
CA THR A 192 22.08 30.88 -6.06
C THR A 192 22.14 29.48 -5.44
N THR A 193 21.16 29.15 -4.60
CA THR A 193 21.18 27.98 -3.73
C THR A 193 19.96 27.11 -4.02
N ILE A 194 20.21 25.84 -4.32
CA ILE A 194 19.16 24.85 -4.59
C ILE A 194 19.29 23.72 -3.58
N ALA A 195 18.19 23.27 -2.97
CA ALA A 195 18.18 22.12 -2.08
C ALA A 195 17.58 20.91 -2.79
N LYS A 196 18.13 19.72 -2.50
CA LYS A 196 17.55 18.43 -2.89
C LYS A 196 17.34 17.56 -1.66
N ILE A 197 16.09 17.17 -1.43
CA ILE A 197 15.62 16.35 -0.32
C ILE A 197 15.24 14.97 -0.88
N ALA A 198 15.91 13.92 -0.41
CA ALA A 198 15.75 12.57 -0.96
C ALA A 198 15.46 11.51 0.12
N PHE A 199 14.49 10.64 -0.16
CA PHE A 199 14.05 9.56 0.73
C PHE A 199 13.41 8.40 -0.06
N THR A 200 13.24 7.25 0.58
CA THR A 200 12.65 6.05 -0.04
C THR A 200 11.41 5.62 0.71
N VAL A 201 10.30 5.52 -0.03
CA VAL A 201 9.00 5.05 0.46
C VAL A 201 8.78 3.60 0.05
N ARG A 202 8.34 2.78 1.00
CA ARG A 202 7.88 1.40 0.77
C ARG A 202 6.38 1.38 0.60
N MET A 203 5.93 1.17 -0.63
CA MET A 203 4.53 0.90 -0.93
C MET A 203 4.24 -0.60 -0.75
N PRO A 204 3.22 -0.96 0.03
CA PRO A 204 2.80 -2.34 0.19
C PRO A 204 2.18 -2.88 -1.12
N GLN A 205 1.76 -4.14 -1.08
CA GLN A 205 0.94 -4.73 -2.15
C GLN A 205 -0.44 -4.97 -1.54
N CYS A 206 -1.33 -3.98 -1.63
CA CYS A 206 -2.59 -3.99 -0.88
C CYS A 206 -3.48 -5.22 -1.13
N LEU A 207 -3.39 -5.84 -2.30
CA LEU A 207 -4.12 -7.07 -2.64
C LEU A 207 -3.62 -8.33 -1.90
N ASN A 208 -2.54 -8.22 -1.13
CA ASN A 208 -2.09 -9.29 -0.23
C ASN A 208 -2.86 -9.33 1.09
N TYR A 209 -3.70 -8.32 1.38
CA TYR A 209 -4.52 -8.28 2.58
C TYR A 209 -5.96 -8.74 2.29
N ASP A 210 -6.60 -9.34 3.30
CA ASP A 210 -8.03 -9.62 3.24
C ASP A 210 -8.84 -8.36 3.57
N SER A 211 -10.02 -8.23 2.94
CA SER A 211 -11.01 -7.21 3.29
C SER A 211 -11.38 -7.25 4.79
N PRO A 212 -11.46 -6.09 5.47
CA PRO A 212 -11.45 -4.71 4.91
C PRO A 212 -10.06 -4.04 4.79
N LYS A 213 -8.98 -4.74 5.15
CA LYS A 213 -7.64 -4.13 5.22
C LYS A 213 -7.08 -3.77 3.85
N SER A 214 -7.47 -4.51 2.82
CA SER A 214 -7.10 -4.20 1.44
C SER A 214 -7.64 -2.83 1.00
N GLU A 215 -8.87 -2.49 1.41
CA GLU A 215 -9.53 -1.24 1.11
C GLU A 215 -8.86 -0.08 1.86
N ASP A 216 -8.61 -0.24 3.16
CA ASP A 216 -7.91 0.75 3.98
C ASP A 216 -6.50 1.04 3.44
N CYS A 217 -5.78 -0.02 3.03
CA CYS A 217 -4.46 0.10 2.42
C CYS A 217 -4.48 0.90 1.11
N ILE A 218 -5.46 0.64 0.23
CA ILE A 218 -5.58 1.35 -1.05
C ILE A 218 -5.94 2.82 -0.83
N ILE A 219 -6.77 3.13 0.17
CA ILE A 219 -7.07 4.52 0.53
C ILE A 219 -5.79 5.21 1.00
N GLU A 220 -5.05 4.60 1.92
CA GLU A 220 -3.79 5.16 2.42
C GLU A 220 -2.77 5.38 1.29
N GLU A 221 -2.59 4.42 0.37
CA GLU A 221 -1.71 4.58 -0.79
C GLU A 221 -2.11 5.74 -1.71
N LYS A 222 -3.41 5.99 -1.89
CA LYS A 222 -3.92 7.07 -2.75
C LYS A 222 -3.87 8.45 -2.10
N GLU A 223 -4.05 8.50 -0.78
CA GLU A 223 -3.99 9.73 0.01
C GLU A 223 -2.57 10.10 0.43
N PHE A 224 -1.62 9.17 0.34
CA PHE A 224 -0.24 9.40 0.73
C PHE A 224 0.46 10.45 -0.14
N SER A 225 1.03 11.46 0.49
CA SER A 225 2.14 12.24 -0.07
C SER A 225 3.00 12.84 1.04
N MET A 226 4.15 13.34 0.64
CA MET A 226 5.15 13.92 1.53
C MET A 226 5.36 15.41 1.32
N ASP A 227 4.56 16.02 0.45
CA ASP A 227 4.65 17.43 0.06
C ASP A 227 4.72 18.35 1.27
N ARG A 228 3.73 18.19 2.17
CA ARG A 228 3.67 18.72 3.54
C ARG A 228 5.02 18.75 4.24
N VAL A 229 5.49 17.54 4.50
CA VAL A 229 6.65 17.29 5.34
C VAL A 229 7.91 17.84 4.68
N VAL A 230 8.05 17.64 3.37
CA VAL A 230 9.22 18.12 2.61
C VAL A 230 9.27 19.65 2.58
N ASP A 231 8.14 20.32 2.39
CA ASP A 231 8.09 21.78 2.39
C ASP A 231 8.49 22.37 3.75
N THR A 232 8.02 21.78 4.85
CA THR A 232 8.46 22.18 6.20
C THR A 232 9.94 21.88 6.47
N ILE A 233 10.51 20.79 5.91
CA ILE A 233 11.97 20.56 5.96
C ILE A 233 12.70 21.70 5.22
N VAL A 234 12.20 22.11 4.05
CA VAL A 234 12.77 23.19 3.24
C VAL A 234 12.71 24.54 3.97
N GLU A 235 11.64 24.82 4.71
CA GLU A 235 11.55 26.02 5.55
C GLU A 235 12.69 26.07 6.57
N SER A 236 13.04 24.93 7.19
CA SER A 236 14.15 24.87 8.15
C SER A 236 15.54 25.11 7.52
N LEU A 237 15.68 24.90 6.21
CA LEU A 237 16.91 25.19 5.46
C LEU A 237 17.05 26.67 5.11
N ALA A 238 15.91 27.35 4.91
CA ALA A 238 15.85 28.74 4.49
C ALA A 238 16.01 29.74 5.65
N GLU A 239 16.02 29.27 6.89
CA GLU A 239 16.33 30.09 8.07
C GLU A 239 17.85 30.07 8.32
N PRO A 240 18.63 31.07 7.83
CA PRO A 240 19.97 31.24 8.32
C PRO A 240 19.87 31.55 9.80
N GLU A 241 20.63 30.81 10.61
CA GLU A 241 20.79 31.00 12.05
C GLU A 241 20.46 32.44 12.47
N LEU A 242 19.41 32.61 13.28
CA LEU A 242 19.26 33.80 14.11
C LEU A 242 20.46 33.84 15.04
N THR A 243 21.54 34.43 14.53
CA THR A 243 22.72 34.83 15.29
C THR A 243 22.26 35.95 16.22
N PHE A 244 21.98 35.57 17.47
CA PHE A 244 21.81 36.49 18.59
C PHE A 244 23.16 37.09 19.02
#